data_AF-A0A7S1WTY1-F1
#
_entry.id   AF-A0A7S1WTY1-F1
#
_cell.length_a   1.000
_cell.length_b   1.000
_cell.length_c   1.000
_cell.angle_alpha   90.00
_cell.angle_beta   90.00
_cell.angle_gamma   90.00
#
_symmetry.space_group_name_H-M   'P 1'
#
loop_
_entity.id
_entity.type
_entity.pdbx_description
1 polymer ?
#
loop_
_entity_poly.entity_id
_entity_poly.type
_entity_poly.pdbx_seq_one_letter_code
_entity_poly.pdbx_strand_id
1 'polypeptide(L)'
;SMQLDGLRPSLVSYNAAIGACGVGSSWAWAVHLLGELQSSRCRPDVVSYNSAAWACSAVRCWPLALDLLEEARLQGLQHSIVSCNTALGACEKGHRWEQAIGLLDQLHHWRLEPSIVSFNTCISSCEKGHCWEGALVLLGQMRAGGLQPDVVGHNAALTACERAAQWQLALGLLAA
;
A
#
# COMPACT_ATOMS: atom_id res chain seq x y z
N SER A 1 36.65 5.21 -11.14
CA SER A 1 35.53 6.02 -10.57
C SER A 1 34.85 6.74 -11.72
N MET A 2 33.60 6.42 -12.02
CA MET A 2 32.89 6.98 -13.18
C MET A 2 32.41 8.39 -12.83
N GLN A 3 33.17 9.42 -13.25
CA GLN A 3 32.73 10.81 -13.20
C GLN A 3 31.68 11.04 -14.28
N LEU A 4 30.43 11.22 -13.87
CA LEU A 4 29.33 11.68 -14.73
C LEU A 4 29.31 13.22 -14.73
N ASP A 5 30.39 13.84 -15.19
CA ASP A 5 30.42 15.29 -15.43
C ASP A 5 29.63 15.58 -16.71
N GLY A 6 28.38 16.02 -16.56
CA GLY A 6 27.61 16.69 -17.62
C GLY A 6 26.29 16.04 -18.05
N LEU A 7 25.96 14.84 -17.58
CA LEU A 7 24.66 14.24 -17.88
C LEU A 7 23.61 14.76 -16.89
N ARG A 8 22.75 15.68 -17.35
CA ARG A 8 21.58 16.11 -16.58
C ARG A 8 20.72 14.88 -16.26
N PRO A 9 20.38 14.64 -14.98
CA PRO A 9 19.53 13.51 -14.61
C PRO A 9 18.21 13.56 -15.38
N SER A 10 17.83 12.44 -15.99
CA SER A 10 16.53 12.26 -16.66
C SER A 10 15.49 11.72 -15.69
N LEU A 11 14.20 11.79 -16.05
CA LEU A 11 13.12 11.16 -15.28
C LEU A 11 13.41 9.67 -14.98
N VAL A 12 13.96 8.95 -15.96
CA VAL A 12 14.36 7.54 -15.79
C VAL A 12 15.46 7.39 -14.73
N SER A 13 16.41 8.32 -14.69
CA SER A 13 17.50 8.31 -13.70
C SER A 13 16.97 8.56 -12.29
N TYR A 14 16.05 9.53 -12.14
CA TYR A 14 15.37 9.79 -10.88
C TYR A 14 14.52 8.59 -10.42
N ASN A 15 13.71 8.01 -11.30
CA ASN A 15 12.88 6.85 -10.97
C ASN A 15 13.74 5.64 -10.53
N ALA A 16 14.87 5.39 -11.21
CA ALA A 16 15.80 4.34 -10.81
C ALA A 16 16.42 4.61 -9.43
N ALA A 17 16.83 5.85 -9.15
CA ALA A 17 17.40 6.23 -7.86
C ALA A 17 16.38 6.14 -6.72
N ILE A 18 15.15 6.66 -6.92
CA ILE A 18 14.04 6.56 -5.95
C ILE A 18 13.71 5.08 -5.69
N GLY A 19 13.66 4.25 -6.73
CA GLY A 19 13.45 2.80 -6.61
C GLY A 19 14.56 2.11 -5.81
N ALA A 20 15.83 2.47 -6.05
CA ALA A 20 16.96 1.95 -5.28
C ALA A 20 16.88 2.35 -3.79
N CYS A 21 16.43 3.57 -3.49
CA CYS A 21 16.17 4.00 -2.11
C CYS A 21 15.09 3.13 -1.44
N GLY A 22 14.09 2.66 -2.19
CA GLY A 22 13.09 1.73 -1.68
C GLY A 22 13.68 0.37 -1.29
N VAL A 23 14.57 -0.19 -2.11
CA VAL A 23 15.29 -1.44 -1.79
C VAL A 23 16.17 -1.24 -0.55
N GLY A 24 16.84 -0.08 -0.44
CA GLY A 24 17.70 0.27 0.69
C GLY A 24 16.98 0.79 1.94
N SER A 25 15.64 0.71 2.02
CA SER A 25 14.81 1.27 3.11
C SER A 25 15.10 2.75 3.44
N SER A 26 15.63 3.51 2.47
CA SER A 26 16.08 4.89 2.61
C SER A 26 14.99 5.87 2.17
N TRP A 27 13.85 5.84 2.85
CA TRP A 27 12.67 6.65 2.50
C TRP A 27 12.95 8.16 2.44
N ALA A 28 13.79 8.68 3.34
CA ALA A 28 14.12 10.10 3.38
C ALA A 28 14.81 10.55 2.08
N TRP A 29 15.72 9.73 1.56
CA TRP A 29 16.36 9.97 0.26
C TRP A 29 15.38 9.81 -0.90
N ALA A 30 14.48 8.82 -0.83
CA ALA A 30 13.45 8.64 -1.86
C ALA A 30 12.56 9.90 -1.99
N VAL A 31 12.13 10.47 -0.86
CA VAL A 31 11.31 11.70 -0.83
C VAL A 31 12.11 12.92 -1.21
N HIS A 32 13.37 13.02 -0.77
CA HIS A 32 14.26 14.11 -1.18
C HIS A 32 14.44 14.14 -2.71
N LEU A 33 14.74 12.99 -3.32
CA LEU A 33 14.89 12.86 -4.77
C LEU A 33 13.59 13.16 -5.53
N LEU A 34 12.43 12.83 -4.95
CA LEU A 34 11.15 13.21 -5.53
C LEU A 34 10.94 14.74 -5.49
N GLY A 35 11.30 15.40 -4.40
CA GLY A 35 11.28 16.87 -4.29
C GLY A 35 12.26 17.57 -5.23
N GLU A 36 13.45 16.98 -5.42
CA GLU A 36 14.40 17.43 -6.45
C GLU A 36 13.81 17.28 -7.86
N LEU A 37 13.16 16.15 -8.15
CA LEU A 37 12.50 15.92 -9.42
C LEU A 37 11.40 16.97 -9.66
N GLN A 38 10.58 17.30 -8.65
CA GLN A 38 9.55 18.35 -8.73
C GLN A 38 10.10 19.75 -9.02
N SER A 39 11.25 20.08 -8.44
CA SER A 39 11.92 21.37 -8.66
C SER A 39 12.76 21.41 -9.94
N SER A 40 12.97 20.26 -10.58
CA SER A 40 13.66 20.13 -11.86
C SER A 40 12.75 20.48 -13.05
N ARG A 41 13.31 20.45 -14.27
CA ARG A 41 12.50 20.57 -15.52
C ARG A 41 11.72 19.30 -15.87
N CYS A 42 11.95 18.20 -15.16
CA CYS A 42 11.27 16.93 -15.37
C CYS A 42 10.04 16.85 -14.46
N ARG A 43 8.89 16.42 -14.98
CA ARG A 43 7.69 16.23 -14.16
C ARG A 43 7.70 14.81 -13.57
N PRO A 44 7.49 14.66 -12.26
CA PRO A 44 7.26 13.34 -11.67
C PRO A 44 6.07 12.64 -12.33
N ASP A 45 6.16 11.32 -12.44
CA ASP A 45 5.09 10.47 -12.94
C ASP A 45 4.61 9.48 -11.87
N VAL A 46 3.66 8.62 -12.23
CA VAL A 46 3.11 7.59 -11.33
C VAL A 46 4.22 6.67 -10.80
N VAL A 47 5.27 6.41 -11.59
CA VAL A 47 6.38 5.55 -11.17
C VAL A 47 7.23 6.25 -10.12
N SER A 48 7.48 7.57 -10.25
CA SER A 48 8.19 8.37 -9.25
C SER A 48 7.50 8.29 -7.88
N TYR A 49 6.19 8.57 -7.85
CA TYR A 49 5.39 8.56 -6.62
C TYR A 49 5.24 7.15 -6.03
N ASN A 50 4.99 6.13 -6.85
CA ASN A 50 4.88 4.75 -6.38
C ASN A 50 6.17 4.26 -5.75
N SER A 51 7.32 4.59 -6.36
CA SER A 51 8.63 4.19 -5.84
C SER A 51 8.93 4.86 -4.49
N ALA A 52 8.59 6.15 -4.35
CA ALA A 52 8.74 6.87 -3.09
C ALA A 52 7.79 6.35 -1.99
N ALA A 53 6.51 6.12 -2.32
CA ALA A 53 5.54 5.53 -1.40
C ALA A 53 5.94 4.12 -0.97
N TRP A 54 6.48 3.31 -1.89
CA TRP A 54 6.99 1.99 -1.57
C TRP A 54 8.17 2.04 -0.59
N ALA A 55 9.11 2.98 -0.78
CA ALA A 55 10.19 3.20 0.18
C ALA A 55 9.66 3.57 1.58
N CYS A 56 8.60 4.36 1.65
CA CYS A 56 7.93 4.71 2.91
C CYS A 56 7.24 3.50 3.58
N SER A 57 6.69 2.59 2.77
CA SER A 57 6.10 1.34 3.28
C SER A 57 7.13 0.48 4.02
N ALA A 58 8.40 0.47 3.60
CA ALA A 58 9.45 -0.36 4.19
C ALA A 58 9.72 0.00 5.67
N VAL A 59 9.49 1.25 6.06
CA VAL A 59 9.77 1.78 7.41
C VAL A 59 8.51 2.05 8.23
N ARG A 60 7.36 1.49 7.84
CA ARG A 60 6.05 1.69 8.51
C ARG A 60 5.57 3.15 8.53
N CYS A 61 6.12 4.01 7.67
CA CYS A 61 5.72 5.41 7.52
C CYS A 61 4.46 5.54 6.67
N TRP A 62 3.35 4.99 7.16
CA TRP A 62 2.05 5.02 6.49
C TRP A 62 1.49 6.44 6.22
N PRO A 63 1.70 7.48 7.07
CA PRO A 63 1.14 8.80 6.76
C PRO A 63 1.73 9.36 5.48
N LEU A 64 3.06 9.28 5.36
CA LEU A 64 3.79 9.77 4.21
C LEU A 64 3.45 9.01 2.93
N ALA A 65 3.19 7.70 3.01
CA ALA A 65 2.74 6.93 1.86
C ALA A 65 1.35 7.38 1.36
N LEU A 66 0.43 7.73 2.26
CA LEU A 66 -0.87 8.29 1.91
C LEU A 66 -0.77 9.73 1.39
N ASP A 67 0.08 10.55 2.01
CA ASP A 67 0.33 11.94 1.58
C ASP A 67 0.89 11.97 0.16
N LEU A 68 1.86 11.10 -0.16
CA LEU A 68 2.42 10.97 -1.51
C LEU A 68 1.37 10.49 -2.53
N LEU A 69 0.46 9.60 -2.13
CA LEU A 69 -0.63 9.15 -2.98
C LEU A 69 -1.59 10.31 -3.29
N GLU A 70 -1.94 11.09 -2.27
CA GLU A 70 -2.82 12.26 -2.41
C GLU A 70 -2.14 13.38 -3.21
N GLU A 71 -0.85 13.62 -3.01
CA GLU A 71 -0.08 14.59 -3.78
C GLU A 71 -0.06 14.22 -5.27
N ALA A 72 0.16 12.95 -5.61
CA ALA A 72 0.08 12.48 -7.00
C ALA A 72 -1.28 12.81 -7.62
N ARG A 73 -2.37 12.63 -6.85
CA ARG A 73 -3.74 12.99 -7.27
C ARG A 73 -3.88 14.48 -7.55
N LEU A 74 -3.36 15.33 -6.65
CA LEU A 74 -3.41 16.78 -6.77
C LEU A 74 -2.59 17.29 -7.97
N GLN A 75 -1.54 16.57 -8.37
CA GLN A 75 -0.79 16.81 -9.60
C GLN A 75 -1.52 16.33 -10.88
N GLY A 76 -2.74 15.81 -10.75
CA GLY A 76 -3.55 15.32 -11.86
C GLY A 76 -3.14 13.93 -12.36
N LEU A 77 -2.29 13.21 -11.61
CA LEU A 77 -1.95 11.83 -11.93
C LEU A 77 -3.10 10.92 -11.51
N GLN A 78 -3.47 9.99 -12.40
CA GLN A 78 -4.46 8.98 -12.07
C GLN A 78 -3.82 7.87 -11.24
N HIS A 79 -4.46 7.51 -10.14
CA HIS A 79 -4.05 6.38 -9.35
C HIS A 79 -4.20 5.08 -10.14
N SER A 80 -3.26 4.17 -9.91
CA SER A 80 -3.37 2.78 -10.34
C SER A 80 -3.66 1.89 -9.12
N ILE A 81 -4.18 0.70 -9.36
CA ILE A 81 -4.34 -0.29 -8.29
C ILE A 81 -2.99 -0.62 -7.61
N VAL A 82 -1.89 -0.55 -8.35
CA VAL A 82 -0.53 -0.75 -7.82
C VAL A 82 -0.14 0.36 -6.83
N SER A 83 -0.44 1.61 -7.17
CA SER A 83 -0.22 2.77 -6.30
C SER A 83 -0.98 2.61 -4.98
N CYS A 84 -2.25 2.22 -5.07
CA CYS A 84 -3.10 2.06 -3.90
C CYS A 84 -2.68 0.85 -3.06
N ASN A 85 -2.36 -0.29 -3.68
CA ASN A 85 -1.83 -1.46 -2.97
C ASN A 85 -0.51 -1.16 -2.24
N THR A 86 0.32 -0.29 -2.79
CA THR A 86 1.54 0.17 -2.12
C THR A 86 1.22 0.95 -0.84
N ALA A 87 0.26 1.87 -0.90
CA ALA A 87 -0.20 2.62 0.26
C ALA A 87 -0.92 1.72 1.28
N LEU A 88 -1.76 0.77 0.84
CA LEU A 88 -2.36 -0.26 1.70
C LEU A 88 -1.29 -1.06 2.44
N GLY A 89 -0.22 -1.49 1.75
CA GLY A 89 0.89 -2.22 2.39
C GLY A 89 1.64 -1.38 3.42
N ALA A 90 1.71 -0.05 3.23
CA ALA A 90 2.24 0.85 4.25
C ALA A 90 1.32 0.90 5.49
N CYS A 91 0.00 0.99 5.29
CA CYS A 91 -1.00 0.94 6.37
C CYS A 91 -0.95 -0.39 7.14
N GLU A 92 -0.87 -1.51 6.43
CA GLU A 92 -0.73 -2.85 7.01
C GLU A 92 0.48 -2.95 7.93
N LYS A 93 1.65 -2.53 7.44
CA LYS A 93 2.88 -2.48 8.26
C LYS A 93 2.74 -1.49 9.41
N GLY A 94 2.02 -0.39 9.22
CA GLY A 94 1.68 0.57 10.27
C GLY A 94 0.61 0.11 11.27
N HIS A 95 0.00 -1.06 11.05
CA HIS A 95 -1.14 -1.59 11.82
C HIS A 95 -2.35 -0.63 11.81
N ARG A 96 -2.52 0.10 10.70
CA ARG A 96 -3.50 1.17 10.51
C ARG A 96 -4.69 0.67 9.71
N TRP A 97 -5.50 -0.16 10.37
CA TRP A 97 -6.62 -0.83 9.72
C TRP A 97 -7.72 0.16 9.30
N GLU A 98 -7.96 1.24 10.04
CA GLU A 98 -8.96 2.24 9.70
C GLU A 98 -8.60 2.93 8.37
N GLN A 99 -7.33 3.29 8.21
CA GLN A 99 -6.80 3.88 6.99
C GLN A 99 -6.82 2.89 5.83
N ALA A 100 -6.51 1.62 6.08
CA ALA A 100 -6.52 0.58 5.04
C ALA A 100 -7.95 0.37 4.49
N ILE A 101 -8.96 0.23 5.38
CA ILE A 101 -10.36 0.10 4.97
C ILE A 101 -10.83 1.36 4.24
N GLY A 102 -10.54 2.55 4.77
CA GLY A 102 -10.92 3.80 4.12
C GLY A 102 -10.33 3.95 2.72
N LEU A 103 -9.08 3.52 2.51
CA LEU A 103 -8.46 3.51 1.18
C LEU A 103 -9.09 2.46 0.26
N LEU A 104 -9.45 1.28 0.78
CA LEU A 104 -10.16 0.25 0.02
C LEU A 104 -11.51 0.76 -0.49
N ASP A 105 -12.27 1.47 0.35
CA ASP A 105 -13.55 2.08 -0.02
C ASP A 105 -13.37 3.20 -1.06
N GLN A 106 -12.25 3.93 -1.01
CA GLN A 106 -11.92 4.96 -2.00
C GLN A 106 -11.61 4.37 -3.39
N LEU A 107 -11.16 3.12 -3.50
CA LEU A 107 -10.89 2.50 -4.80
C LEU A 107 -12.12 2.52 -5.71
N HIS A 108 -13.30 2.22 -5.16
CA HIS A 108 -14.56 2.28 -5.90
C HIS A 108 -14.85 3.69 -6.42
N HIS A 109 -14.58 4.72 -5.62
CA HIS A 109 -14.74 6.12 -6.02
C HIS A 109 -13.78 6.52 -7.14
N TRP A 110 -12.59 5.91 -7.18
CA TRP A 110 -11.61 6.09 -8.25
C TRP A 110 -11.84 5.16 -9.45
N ARG A 111 -12.94 4.39 -9.46
CA ARG A 111 -13.26 3.38 -10.49
C ARG A 111 -12.14 2.35 -10.65
N LEU A 112 -11.44 2.05 -9.56
CA LEU A 112 -10.46 0.99 -9.47
C LEU A 112 -11.12 -0.22 -8.81
N GLU A 113 -11.01 -1.39 -9.44
CA GLU A 113 -11.49 -2.64 -8.86
C GLU A 113 -10.48 -3.15 -7.82
N PRO A 114 -10.90 -3.34 -6.56
CA PRO A 114 -10.04 -3.94 -5.55
C PRO A 114 -9.61 -5.34 -5.97
N SER A 115 -8.33 -5.65 -5.79
CA SER A 115 -7.75 -6.96 -6.10
C SER A 115 -7.76 -7.87 -4.87
N ILE A 116 -7.48 -9.17 -5.06
CA ILE A 116 -7.19 -10.11 -3.97
C ILE A 116 -6.11 -9.55 -3.04
N VAL A 117 -5.06 -8.95 -3.61
CA VAL A 117 -3.97 -8.32 -2.85
C VAL A 117 -4.50 -7.17 -1.99
N SER A 118 -5.42 -6.35 -2.51
CA SER A 118 -6.01 -5.23 -1.78
C SER A 118 -6.78 -5.71 -0.54
N PHE A 119 -7.66 -6.70 -0.71
CA PHE A 119 -8.41 -7.30 0.40
C PHE A 119 -7.50 -7.96 1.42
N ASN A 120 -6.56 -8.81 0.97
CA ASN A 120 -5.63 -9.50 1.87
C ASN A 120 -4.80 -8.52 2.70
N THR A 121 -4.35 -7.43 2.09
CA THR A 121 -3.58 -6.40 2.78
C THR A 121 -4.44 -5.71 3.85
N CYS A 122 -5.71 -5.40 3.56
CA CYS A 122 -6.63 -4.85 4.56
C CYS A 122 -6.93 -5.84 5.69
N ILE A 123 -7.18 -7.13 5.38
CA ILE A 123 -7.43 -8.18 6.38
C ILE A 123 -6.21 -8.37 7.29
N SER A 124 -4.99 -8.39 6.75
CA SER A 124 -3.78 -8.47 7.58
C SER A 124 -3.56 -7.19 8.40
N SER A 125 -3.93 -6.02 7.86
CA SER A 125 -3.92 -4.78 8.65
C SER A 125 -4.90 -4.86 9.82
N CYS A 126 -6.09 -5.41 9.62
CA CYS A 126 -7.09 -5.65 10.67
C CYS A 126 -6.58 -6.64 11.73
N GLU A 127 -5.98 -7.75 11.30
CA GLU A 127 -5.34 -8.75 12.18
C GLU A 127 -4.28 -8.10 13.09
N LYS A 128 -3.34 -7.35 12.50
CA LYS A 128 -2.27 -6.64 13.23
C LYS A 128 -2.78 -5.49 14.09
N GLY A 129 -3.89 -4.88 13.66
CA GLY A 129 -4.60 -3.80 14.33
C GLY A 129 -5.60 -4.27 15.40
N HIS A 130 -5.70 -5.58 15.66
CA HIS A 130 -6.64 -6.16 16.62
C HIS A 130 -8.13 -5.90 16.30
N CYS A 131 -8.48 -5.68 15.04
CA CYS A 131 -9.86 -5.50 14.57
C CYS A 131 -10.34 -6.79 13.86
N TRP A 132 -10.75 -7.78 14.65
CA TRP A 132 -11.19 -9.08 14.11
C TRP A 132 -12.52 -8.98 13.36
N GLU A 133 -13.41 -8.07 13.77
CA GLU A 133 -14.69 -7.82 13.11
C GLU A 133 -14.47 -7.34 11.67
N GLY A 134 -13.56 -6.37 11.50
CA GLY A 134 -13.20 -5.84 10.19
C GLY A 134 -12.60 -6.91 9.28
N ALA A 135 -11.72 -7.76 9.82
CA ALA A 135 -11.13 -8.88 9.08
C ALA A 135 -12.21 -9.84 8.52
N LEU A 136 -13.22 -10.19 9.33
CA LEU A 136 -14.31 -11.06 8.91
C LEU A 136 -15.24 -10.41 7.88
N VAL A 137 -15.58 -9.13 8.08
CA VAL A 137 -16.41 -8.37 7.14
C VAL A 137 -15.73 -8.29 5.78
N LEU A 138 -14.44 -7.96 5.75
CA LEU A 138 -13.65 -7.90 4.51
C LEU A 138 -13.56 -9.25 3.82
N LEU A 139 -13.38 -10.34 4.57
CA LEU A 139 -13.37 -11.70 4.02
C LEU A 139 -14.74 -12.06 3.39
N GLY A 140 -15.83 -11.67 4.03
CA GLY A 140 -17.19 -11.83 3.50
C GLY A 140 -17.45 -11.00 2.24
N GLN A 141 -17.01 -9.73 2.23
CA GLN A 141 -17.11 -8.84 1.07
C GLN A 141 -16.33 -9.39 -0.13
N MET A 142 -15.12 -9.89 0.11
CA MET A 142 -14.29 -10.51 -0.92
C MET A 142 -15.03 -11.69 -1.58
N ARG A 143 -15.59 -12.61 -0.77
CA ARG A 143 -16.39 -13.75 -1.25
C ARG A 143 -17.64 -13.29 -2.02
N ALA A 144 -18.37 -12.30 -1.50
CA ALA A 144 -19.57 -11.76 -2.13
C ALA A 144 -19.28 -11.08 -3.48
N GLY A 145 -18.11 -10.46 -3.62
CA GLY A 145 -17.59 -9.91 -4.88
C GLY A 145 -17.07 -10.96 -5.86
N GLY A 146 -17.20 -12.25 -5.56
CA GLY A 146 -16.72 -13.35 -6.40
C GLY A 146 -15.21 -13.58 -6.32
N LEU A 147 -14.50 -12.87 -5.45
CA LEU A 147 -13.08 -13.10 -5.19
C LEU A 147 -12.93 -14.22 -4.16
N GLN A 148 -12.11 -15.22 -4.47
CA GLN A 148 -11.82 -16.30 -3.54
C GLN A 148 -10.68 -15.87 -2.61
N PRO A 149 -10.91 -15.83 -1.27
CA PRO A 149 -9.82 -15.63 -0.33
C PRO A 149 -8.75 -16.68 -0.54
N ASP A 150 -7.50 -16.23 -0.67
CA ASP A 150 -6.38 -17.15 -0.67
C ASP A 150 -6.00 -17.54 0.77
N VAL A 151 -4.99 -18.40 0.87
CA VAL A 151 -4.46 -18.86 2.16
C VAL A 151 -4.04 -17.70 3.05
N VAL A 152 -3.56 -16.59 2.47
CA VAL A 152 -3.10 -15.42 3.22
C VAL A 152 -4.28 -14.71 3.88
N GLY A 153 -5.32 -14.37 3.11
CA GLY A 153 -6.51 -13.70 3.63
C GLY A 153 -7.25 -14.55 4.66
N HIS A 154 -7.39 -15.85 4.40
CA HIS A 154 -8.06 -16.77 5.32
C HIS A 154 -7.29 -16.95 6.64
N ASN A 155 -5.97 -17.15 6.57
CA ASN A 155 -5.15 -17.29 7.78
C ASN A 155 -5.08 -16.01 8.60
N ALA A 156 -5.04 -14.84 7.95
CA ALA A 156 -5.07 -13.55 8.66
C ALA A 156 -6.37 -13.37 9.43
N ALA A 157 -7.53 -13.72 8.84
CA ALA A 157 -8.81 -13.70 9.53
C ALA A 157 -8.88 -14.69 10.72
N LEU A 158 -8.38 -15.91 10.55
CA LEU A 158 -8.29 -16.89 11.63
C LEU A 158 -7.41 -16.40 12.78
N THR A 159 -6.24 -15.84 12.46
CA THR A 159 -5.29 -15.27 13.44
C THR A 159 -5.93 -14.09 14.18
N ALA A 160 -6.71 -13.25 13.48
CA ALA A 160 -7.45 -12.16 14.12
C ALA A 160 -8.47 -12.70 15.14
N CYS A 161 -9.22 -13.76 14.79
CA CYS A 161 -10.14 -14.42 15.71
C CYS A 161 -9.43 -15.07 16.91
N GLU A 162 -8.29 -15.74 16.69
CA GLU A 162 -7.46 -16.32 17.75
C GLU A 162 -7.04 -15.25 18.76
N ARG A 163 -6.48 -14.14 18.28
CA ARG A 163 -6.01 -13.01 19.12
C ARG A 163 -7.14 -12.35 19.90
N ALA A 164 -8.38 -12.45 19.40
CA ALA A 164 -9.57 -11.92 20.05
C ALA A 164 -10.35 -12.98 20.89
N ALA A 165 -9.80 -14.19 21.04
CA ALA A 165 -10.43 -15.34 21.71
C ALA A 165 -11.81 -15.74 21.15
N GLN A 166 -12.08 -15.44 19.87
CA GLN A 166 -13.33 -15.74 19.17
C GLN A 166 -13.29 -17.14 18.53
N TRP A 167 -13.15 -18.17 19.36
CA TRP A 167 -12.96 -19.55 18.88
C TRP A 167 -14.16 -20.09 18.08
N GLN A 168 -15.40 -19.70 18.39
CA GLN A 168 -16.56 -20.13 17.60
C GLN A 168 -16.48 -19.63 16.16
N LEU A 169 -16.04 -18.38 15.97
CA LEU A 169 -15.89 -17.77 14.65
C LEU A 169 -14.72 -18.40 13.90
N ALA A 170 -13.60 -18.68 14.59
CA ALA A 170 -12.47 -19.39 14.01
C ALA A 170 -12.86 -20.80 13.52
N LEU A 171 -13.65 -21.55 14.30
CA LEU A 171 -14.19 -22.86 13.87
C LEU A 171 -15.15 -22.72 12.70
N GLY A 172 -15.99 -21.69 12.69
CA GLY A 172 -16.90 -21.39 11.58
C GLY A 172 -16.16 -21.10 10.28
N LEU A 173 -15.02 -20.40 10.36
CA LEU A 173 -14.16 -20.15 9.20
C LEU A 173 -13.50 -21.41 8.66
N LEU A 174 -13.00 -22.31 9.52
CA LEU A 174 -12.41 -23.59 9.09
C LEU A 174 -13.42 -24.51 8.39
N ALA A 175 -14.70 -24.38 8.71
CA ALA A 175 -15.77 -25.21 8.15
C ALA A 175 -16.36 -24.66 6.83
N ALA A 176 -15.93 -23.48 6.37
CA ALA A 176 -16.55 -22.73 5.27
C ALA A 176 -15.62 -22.47 4.09
#